data_AF-A0A453JBD4-F1
#
_entry.id   AF-A0A453JBD4-F1
#
_cell.length_a   1.000
_cell.length_b   1.000
_cell.length_c   1.000
_cell.angle_alpha   90.00
_cell.angle_beta   90.00
_cell.angle_gamma   90.00
#
_symmetry.space_group_name_H-M   'P 1'
#
loop_
_entity.id
_entity.type
_entity.pdbx_description
1 polymer ?
#
loop_
_entity_poly.entity_id
_entity_poly.type
_entity_poly.pdbx_seq_one_letter_code
_entity_poly.pdbx_strand_id
1 'polypeptide(L)'
;RNKFLSKVLNKGDVFVFPVGLIHFQFNPNPHKPAVAIAALSSQNPGAITIANAVFGSDPQISDDVLAKAFQVEKNTIDWLQAQFWENNHN
;
A
#
# COMPACT_ATOMS: atom_id res chain seq x y z
N ARG A 1 -8.52 9.75 -16.82
CA ARG A 1 -9.05 8.49 -16.23
C ARG A 1 -7.89 7.77 -15.55
N ASN A 2 -8.09 7.22 -14.35
CA ASN A 2 -7.04 6.46 -13.66
C ASN A 2 -6.87 5.12 -14.37
N LYS A 3 -5.65 4.83 -14.85
CA LYS A 3 -5.34 3.59 -15.58
C LYS A 3 -4.58 2.64 -14.68
N PHE A 4 -5.13 1.44 -14.52
CA PHE A 4 -4.47 0.34 -13.83
C PHE A 4 -3.67 -0.51 -14.82
N LEU A 5 -2.41 -0.77 -14.50
CA LEU A 5 -1.50 -1.62 -15.26
C LEU A 5 -1.02 -2.74 -14.35
N SER A 6 -1.20 -3.99 -14.76
CA SER A 6 -0.76 -5.17 -14.01
C SER A 6 -0.17 -6.23 -14.91
N LYS A 7 0.73 -7.03 -14.33
CA LYS A 7 1.36 -8.18 -14.98
C LYS A 7 1.81 -9.19 -13.93
N VAL A 8 1.69 -10.48 -14.25
CA VAL A 8 2.36 -11.55 -13.49
C VAL A 8 3.84 -11.57 -13.89
N LEU A 9 4.72 -11.32 -12.94
CA LEU A 9 6.17 -11.32 -13.16
C LEU A 9 6.77 -12.70 -12.88
N ASN A 10 7.63 -13.17 -13.78
CA ASN A 10 8.41 -14.39 -13.63
C ASN A 10 9.88 -14.06 -13.33
N LYS A 11 10.66 -15.07 -12.93
CA LYS A 11 12.10 -14.90 -12.72
C LYS A 11 12.77 -14.36 -13.98
N GLY A 12 13.45 -13.22 -13.85
CA GLY A 12 14.13 -12.54 -14.94
C GLY A 12 13.34 -11.39 -15.57
N ASP A 13 12.03 -11.29 -15.30
CA ASP A 13 11.24 -10.12 -15.71
C ASP A 13 11.66 -8.87 -14.93
N VAL A 14 11.63 -7.72 -15.60
CA VAL A 14 11.89 -6.41 -15.00
C VAL A 14 10.66 -5.52 -15.17
N PHE A 15 10.38 -4.71 -14.16
CA PHE A 15 9.30 -3.73 -14.17
C PHE A 15 9.77 -2.41 -13.57
N VAL A 16 9.14 -1.31 -13.97
CA VAL A 16 9.47 0.04 -13.50
C VAL A 16 8.21 0.70 -12.97
N PHE A 17 8.33 1.30 -11.78
CA PHE A 17 7.33 2.19 -11.23
C PHE A 17 7.83 3.64 -11.37
N PRO A 18 7.15 4.48 -12.16
CA PRO A 18 7.44 5.92 -12.17
C PRO A 18 7.29 6.52 -10.77
N VAL A 19 8.14 7.51 -10.45
CA VAL A 19 8.15 8.18 -9.14
C VAL A 19 6.77 8.76 -8.82
N GLY A 20 6.30 8.52 -7.59
CA GLY A 20 5.04 9.06 -7.08
C GLY A 20 3.79 8.28 -7.50
N LEU A 21 3.90 7.25 -8.34
CA LEU A 21 2.74 6.41 -8.69
C LEU A 21 2.50 5.32 -7.64
N ILE A 22 1.22 5.18 -7.25
CA ILE A 22 0.76 4.09 -6.39
C ILE A 22 0.95 2.77 -7.14
N HIS A 23 1.57 1.80 -6.47
CA HIS A 23 1.81 0.47 -7.00
C HIS A 23 1.75 -0.57 -5.87
N PHE A 24 1.64 -1.85 -6.24
CA PHE A 24 1.63 -2.96 -5.29
C PHE A 24 2.28 -4.20 -5.90
N GLN A 25 2.68 -5.13 -5.04
CA GLN A 25 3.07 -6.48 -5.40
C GLN A 25 2.25 -7.48 -4.59
N PHE A 26 1.86 -8.59 -5.20
CA PHE A 26 1.08 -9.65 -4.55
C PHE A 26 1.56 -11.02 -5.02
N ASN A 27 1.90 -11.90 -4.08
CA ASN A 27 2.19 -13.30 -4.38
C ASN A 27 0.91 -14.14 -4.22
N PRO A 28 0.30 -14.62 -5.32
CA PRO A 28 -0.93 -15.40 -5.25
C PRO A 28 -0.70 -16.86 -4.81
N ASN A 29 0.55 -17.33 -4.74
CA ASN A 29 0.85 -18.71 -4.36
C ASN A 29 1.22 -18.80 -2.87
N PRO A 30 0.32 -19.32 -2.00
CA PRO A 30 0.56 -19.39 -0.57
C PRO A 30 1.61 -20.45 -0.19
N HIS A 31 1.96 -21.37 -1.09
CA HIS A 31 2.89 -22.47 -0.83
C HIS A 31 4.28 -22.25 -1.41
N LYS A 32 4.48 -21.17 -2.18
CA LYS A 32 5.75 -20.89 -2.84
C LYS A 32 6.19 -19.45 -2.58
N PRO A 33 7.25 -19.24 -1.77
CA PRO A 33 7.83 -17.93 -1.56
C PRO A 33 8.30 -17.31 -2.88
N ALA A 34 8.17 -15.99 -2.98
CA ALA A 34 8.68 -15.18 -4.07
C ALA A 34 9.55 -14.06 -3.50
N VAL A 35 10.62 -13.71 -4.21
CA VAL A 35 11.54 -12.63 -3.85
C VAL A 35 11.73 -11.73 -5.06
N ALA A 36 11.69 -10.43 -4.83
CA ALA A 36 12.04 -9.41 -5.81
C ALA A 36 13.16 -8.53 -5.24
N ILE A 37 14.04 -8.06 -6.12
CA ILE A 37 15.08 -7.09 -5.77
C ILE A 37 14.69 -5.76 -6.38
N ALA A 38 14.56 -4.73 -5.55
CA ALA A 38 14.25 -3.38 -5.98
C ALA A 38 15.49 -2.50 -5.93
N ALA A 39 15.64 -1.62 -6.92
CA ALA A 39 16.65 -0.57 -6.95
C ALA A 39 15.95 0.78 -7.12
N LEU A 40 16.45 1.80 -6.42
CA LEU A 40 15.85 3.13 -6.36
C LEU A 40 16.92 4.15 -6.77
N SER A 41 16.53 5.18 -7.51
CA SER A 41 17.45 6.21 -8.04
C SER A 41 17.82 7.30 -7.03
N SER A 42 17.41 7.15 -5.76
CA SER A 42 17.71 8.07 -4.66
C SER A 42 18.29 7.28 -3.48
N GLN A 43 19.27 7.88 -2.80
CA GLN A 43 19.80 7.37 -1.52
C GLN A 43 18.78 7.47 -0.38
N ASN A 44 17.78 8.35 -0.52
CA ASN A 44 16.67 8.50 0.41
C ASN A 44 15.35 8.55 -0.38
N PRO A 45 14.87 7.41 -0.89
CA PRO A 45 13.69 7.37 -1.74
C PRO A 45 12.40 7.56 -0.94
N GLY A 46 12.42 7.27 0.37
CA GLY A 46 11.23 7.18 1.20
C GLY A 46 10.30 6.04 0.77
N ALA A 47 9.32 5.73 1.62
CA ALA A 47 8.22 4.84 1.28
C ALA A 47 6.97 5.30 2.05
N ILE A 48 5.83 5.34 1.36
CA ILE A 48 4.54 5.68 1.97
C ILE A 48 3.60 4.51 1.73
N THR A 49 3.31 3.76 2.79
CA THR A 49 2.30 2.71 2.74
C THR A 49 0.93 3.34 2.85
N ILE A 50 0.11 3.26 1.79
CA ILE A 50 -1.16 3.99 1.69
C ILE A 50 -2.11 3.67 2.83
N ALA A 51 -2.24 2.40 3.23
CA ALA A 51 -3.03 2.03 4.39
C ALA A 51 -2.52 2.81 5.60
N ASN A 52 -1.27 2.59 6.02
CA ASN A 52 -0.67 3.24 7.19
C ASN A 52 -0.82 4.76 7.21
N ALA A 53 -0.58 5.42 6.08
CA ALA A 53 -0.70 6.86 5.96
C ALA A 53 -2.14 7.39 6.15
N VAL A 54 -3.16 6.56 5.88
CA VAL A 54 -4.57 6.98 5.89
C VAL A 54 -5.30 6.62 7.19
N PHE A 55 -5.24 5.36 7.66
CA PHE A 55 -6.00 4.92 8.85
C PHE A 55 -5.10 4.68 10.11
N GLY A 56 -3.82 5.06 10.09
CA GLY A 56 -2.84 4.69 11.13
C GLY A 56 -1.74 5.72 11.29
N SER A 57 -2.02 6.94 10.82
CA SER A 57 -1.19 8.10 11.08
C SER A 57 -1.21 8.43 12.58
N ASP A 58 -0.15 9.07 13.05
CA ASP A 58 -0.10 9.68 14.38
C ASP A 58 0.15 11.20 14.25
N PRO A 59 -0.80 12.07 14.64
CA PRO A 59 -2.14 11.74 15.13
C PRO A 59 -3.04 11.13 14.03
N GLN A 60 -4.10 10.44 14.45
CA GLN A 60 -5.09 9.86 13.52
C GLN A 60 -5.83 10.95 12.73
N ILE A 61 -6.08 10.69 11.45
CA ILE A 61 -7.01 11.50 10.65
C ILE A 61 -8.42 11.33 11.22
N SER A 62 -9.18 12.43 11.32
CA SER A 62 -10.57 12.41 11.78
C SER A 62 -11.43 11.39 11.02
N ASP A 63 -12.16 10.60 11.80
CA ASP A 63 -13.19 9.67 11.33
C ASP A 63 -14.24 10.33 10.44
N ASP A 64 -14.68 11.56 10.78
CA ASP A 64 -15.61 12.36 9.96
C ASP A 64 -15.05 12.66 8.56
N VAL A 65 -13.78 13.03 8.49
CA VAL A 65 -13.11 13.34 7.22
C VAL A 65 -12.99 12.09 6.36
N LEU A 66 -12.56 10.98 6.96
CA LEU A 66 -12.38 9.70 6.26
C LEU A 66 -13.74 9.11 5.85
N ALA A 67 -14.74 9.10 6.72
CA ALA A 67 -16.09 8.63 6.40
C ALA A 67 -16.66 9.40 5.20
N LYS A 68 -16.46 10.72 5.18
CA LYS A 68 -16.88 11.56 4.06
C LYS A 68 -16.10 11.28 2.77
N ALA A 69 -14.78 11.13 2.87
CA ALA A 69 -13.90 10.91 1.72
C ALA A 69 -14.12 9.53 1.06
N PHE A 70 -14.29 8.49 1.88
CA PHE A 70 -14.52 7.12 1.45
C PHE A 70 -15.99 6.77 1.23
N GLN A 71 -16.91 7.65 1.61
CA GLN A 71 -18.36 7.48 1.48
C GLN A 71 -18.89 6.23 2.20
N VAL A 72 -18.39 6.03 3.43
CA VAL A 72 -18.76 4.91 4.30
C VAL A 72 -19.21 5.43 5.66
N GLU A 73 -19.79 4.54 6.46
CA GLU A 73 -20.14 4.84 7.85
C GLU A 73 -18.89 4.94 8.74
N LYS A 74 -18.99 5.73 9.82
CA LYS A 74 -17.90 5.90 10.79
C LYS A 74 -17.40 4.58 11.39
N ASN A 75 -18.31 3.67 11.71
CA ASN A 75 -17.97 2.34 12.23
C ASN A 75 -16.98 1.55 11.34
N THR A 76 -17.01 1.78 10.02
CA THR A 76 -16.11 1.15 9.05
C THR A 76 -14.74 1.80 9.13
N ILE A 77 -14.68 3.12 9.30
CA ILE A 77 -13.44 3.84 9.53
C ILE A 77 -12.82 3.44 10.88
N ASP A 78 -13.62 3.41 11.95
CA ASP A 78 -13.17 2.98 13.28
C ASP A 78 -12.56 1.58 13.22
N TRP A 79 -13.22 0.66 12.50
CA TRP A 79 -12.71 -0.69 12.28
C TRP A 79 -11.39 -0.70 11.49
N LEU A 80 -11.28 0.11 10.42
CA LEU A 80 -10.06 0.24 9.62
C LEU A 80 -8.90 0.83 10.43
N GLN A 81 -9.16 1.84 11.26
CA GLN A 81 -8.17 2.48 12.13
C GLN A 81 -7.72 1.58 13.27
N ALA A 82 -8.57 0.65 13.71
CA ALA A 82 -8.23 -0.35 14.72
C ALA A 82 -7.36 -1.51 14.19
N GLN A 83 -7.19 -1.64 12.87
CA GLN A 83 -6.35 -2.69 12.31
C GLN A 83 -4.86 -2.37 12.58
N PHE A 84 -4.14 -3.31 13.19
CA PHE A 84 -2.70 -3.16 13.45
C PHE A 84 -1.90 -3.17 12.14
N TRP A 85 -1.29 -2.04 11.78
CA TRP A 85 -0.56 -1.94 10.52
C TRP A 85 0.96 -1.87 10.65
N GLU A 86 1.48 -1.51 11.82
CA GLU A 86 2.92 -1.52 12.07
C GLU A 86 3.50 -2.95 11.98
N ASN A 87 2.70 -3.97 12.31
CA ASN A 87 3.11 -5.38 12.36
C ASN A 87 3.17 -6.10 10.99
N ASN A 88 2.84 -5.44 9.89
CA ASN A 88 2.85 -6.04 8.54
C ASN A 88 4.22 -5.99 7.84
N HIS A 89 5.28 -5.60 8.54
CA HIS A 89 6.66 -5.52 8.01
C HIS A 89 7.54 -6.72 8.39
N ASN A 90 6.95 -7.83 8.86
CA ASN A 90 7.67 -9.06 9.19
C ASN A 90 7.67 -10.08 8.04
#